data_AF-A0A1C2XTL3-F1
#
_entry.id   AF-A0A1C2XTL3-F1
#
_cell.length_a   1.000
_cell.length_b   1.000
_cell.length_c   1.000
_cell.angle_alpha   90.00
_cell.angle_beta   90.00
_cell.angle_gamma   90.00
#
_symmetry.space_group_name_H-M   'P 1'
#
loop_
_entity.id
_entity.type
_entity.pdbx_description
1 polymer ?
#
loop_
_entity_poly.entity_id
_entity_poly.type
_entity_poly.pdbx_seq_one_letter_code
_entity_poly.pdbx_strand_id
1 'polypeptide(L)'
;MVIRKVIKVSTYLYSDVLKNALNKYADEHKTSLSVLLKDALLQMIESNDFVVSVDRVYDEMSDQGKTALENQRARSLSFVQEMELIDNVDDIVSELRKSDVKINRSLFIQEAIRRYLEPILIREGYLSESVFKSKDNAVKNLKFLRTALGYTSAKSFHANYLKSGTDEYYISYPQYAYMERKSEGNVDRVIDIISDSVGIEKEFFYLDSNEFEEYIGSLFPDLFVSEGEKIIK
;
A
#
# COMPACT_ATOMS: atom_id res chain seq x y z
N MET A 1 36.72 1.06 -24.30
CA MET A 1 35.94 0.40 -23.23
C MET A 1 35.49 1.48 -22.26
N VAL A 2 34.21 1.85 -22.28
CA VAL A 2 33.68 2.86 -21.35
C VAL A 2 33.43 2.14 -20.02
N ILE A 3 34.22 2.47 -18.99
CA ILE A 3 33.97 1.95 -17.65
C ILE A 3 32.74 2.69 -17.12
N ARG A 4 31.58 2.04 -17.17
CA ARG A 4 30.37 2.58 -16.54
C ARG A 4 30.55 2.52 -15.03
N LYS A 5 30.45 3.67 -14.36
CA LYS A 5 30.49 3.71 -12.89
C LYS A 5 29.22 3.06 -12.35
N VAL A 6 29.40 2.10 -11.45
CA VAL A 6 28.30 1.40 -10.78
C VAL A 6 28.32 1.70 -9.29
N ILE A 7 27.15 1.75 -8.66
CA ILE A 7 26.98 1.99 -7.23
C ILE A 7 26.07 0.94 -6.62
N LYS A 8 26.28 0.63 -5.33
CA LYS A 8 25.38 -0.22 -4.55
C LYS A 8 24.23 0.64 -4.01
N VAL A 9 23.01 0.29 -4.35
CA VAL A 9 21.78 0.91 -3.85
C VAL A 9 21.16 -0.04 -2.82
N SER A 10 20.70 0.51 -1.70
CA SER A 10 19.99 -0.23 -0.66
C SER A 10 18.60 0.37 -0.49
N THR A 11 17.59 -0.49 -0.55
CA THR A 11 16.17 -0.14 -0.46
C THR A 11 15.51 -1.07 0.56
N TYR A 12 14.60 -0.53 1.36
CA TYR A 12 13.75 -1.34 2.23
C TYR A 12 12.42 -1.57 1.53
N LEU A 13 12.11 -2.83 1.23
CA LEU A 13 10.85 -3.19 0.57
C LEU A 13 9.69 -3.18 1.57
N TYR A 14 8.47 -3.08 1.03
CA TYR A 14 7.23 -3.05 1.80
C TYR A 14 7.04 -4.33 2.64
N SER A 15 7.33 -5.49 2.05
CA SER A 15 7.24 -6.80 2.69
C SER A 15 8.41 -7.72 2.33
N ASP A 16 8.67 -8.71 3.18
CA ASP A 16 9.63 -9.79 2.94
C ASP A 16 9.09 -10.77 1.88
N VAL A 17 7.77 -10.94 1.82
CA VAL A 17 7.08 -11.68 0.74
C VAL A 17 7.45 -11.12 -0.63
N LEU A 18 7.40 -9.79 -0.81
CA LEU A 18 7.82 -9.13 -2.05
C LEU A 18 9.27 -9.40 -2.39
N LYS A 19 10.16 -9.31 -1.38
CA LYS A 19 11.57 -9.60 -1.56
C LYS A 19 11.79 -11.03 -2.04
N ASN A 20 11.11 -11.99 -1.42
CA ASN A 20 11.23 -13.41 -1.77
C ASN A 20 10.68 -13.67 -3.17
N ALA A 21 9.56 -13.06 -3.54
CA ALA A 21 8.99 -13.15 -4.89
C ALA A 21 9.96 -12.60 -5.96
N LEU A 22 10.55 -11.42 -5.72
CA LEU A 22 11.54 -10.82 -6.63
C LEU A 22 12.79 -11.70 -6.81
N ASN A 23 13.34 -12.25 -5.72
CA ASN A 23 14.50 -13.14 -5.79
C ASN A 23 14.16 -14.43 -6.54
N LYS A 24 13.04 -15.08 -6.20
CA LYS A 24 12.59 -16.31 -6.84
C LYS A 24 12.36 -16.11 -8.34
N TYR A 25 11.68 -15.02 -8.72
CA TYR A 25 11.48 -14.65 -10.12
C TYR A 25 12.81 -14.46 -10.84
N ALA A 26 13.77 -13.75 -10.23
CA ALA A 26 15.08 -13.51 -10.83
C ALA A 26 15.85 -14.81 -11.07
N ASP A 27 15.86 -15.70 -10.07
CA ASP A 27 16.56 -16.98 -10.13
C ASP A 27 15.98 -17.91 -11.20
N GLU A 28 14.65 -18.04 -11.25
CA GLU A 28 13.96 -18.91 -12.22
C GLU A 28 14.09 -18.41 -13.66
N HIS A 29 14.11 -17.08 -13.86
CA HIS A 29 14.30 -16.45 -15.17
C HIS A 29 15.77 -16.23 -15.54
N LYS A 30 16.72 -16.71 -14.73
CA LYS A 30 18.17 -16.56 -14.95
C LYS A 30 18.58 -15.09 -15.18
N THR A 31 17.94 -14.18 -14.47
CA THR A 31 18.25 -12.74 -14.47
C THR A 31 18.78 -12.32 -13.10
N SER A 32 19.04 -11.03 -12.91
CA SER A 32 19.46 -10.48 -11.61
C SER A 32 18.50 -9.40 -11.15
N LEU A 33 18.41 -9.20 -9.83
CA LEU A 33 17.66 -8.09 -9.25
C LEU A 33 18.08 -6.73 -9.85
N SER A 34 19.38 -6.54 -10.12
CA SER A 34 19.89 -5.35 -10.79
C SER A 34 19.26 -5.11 -12.16
N VAL A 35 19.08 -6.16 -12.96
CA VAL A 35 18.45 -6.05 -14.28
C VAL A 35 16.96 -5.76 -14.14
N LEU A 36 16.25 -6.50 -13.29
CA LEU A 36 14.81 -6.29 -13.06
C LEU A 36 14.50 -4.86 -12.60
N LEU A 37 15.26 -4.37 -11.63
CA LEU A 37 15.05 -3.02 -11.08
C LEU A 37 15.50 -1.94 -12.05
N LYS A 38 16.56 -2.18 -12.84
CA LYS A 38 16.94 -1.29 -13.93
C LYS A 38 15.80 -1.11 -14.91
N ASP A 39 15.21 -2.21 -15.38
CA ASP A 39 14.15 -2.19 -16.38
C ASP A 39 12.88 -1.52 -15.84
N ALA A 40 12.53 -1.77 -14.58
CA ALA A 40 11.41 -1.11 -13.91
C ALA A 40 11.64 0.41 -13.73
N LEU A 41 12.85 0.82 -13.32
CA LEU A 41 13.21 2.23 -13.17
C LEU A 41 13.20 2.96 -14.51
N LEU A 42 13.75 2.35 -15.56
CA LEU A 42 13.74 2.93 -16.90
C LEU A 42 12.30 3.10 -17.41
N GLN A 43 11.44 2.10 -17.26
CA GLN A 43 10.02 2.22 -17.62
C GLN A 43 9.31 3.35 -16.85
N MET A 44 9.62 3.49 -15.56
CA MET A 44 9.07 4.59 -14.75
C MET A 44 9.54 5.95 -15.28
N ILE A 45 10.83 6.10 -15.58
CA ILE A 45 11.42 7.34 -16.15
C ILE A 45 10.79 7.64 -17.52
N GLU A 46 10.72 6.66 -18.41
CA GLU A 46 10.18 6.78 -19.76
C GLU A 46 8.70 7.15 -19.77
N SER A 47 7.94 6.73 -18.75
CA SER A 47 6.51 7.08 -18.63
C SER A 47 6.25 8.56 -18.38
N ASN A 48 7.24 9.31 -17.85
CA ASN A 48 7.09 10.67 -17.32
C ASN A 48 5.97 10.85 -16.27
N ASP A 49 5.41 9.77 -15.72
CA ASP A 49 4.50 9.81 -14.59
C ASP A 49 5.23 9.40 -13.31
N PHE A 50 5.62 10.41 -12.53
CA PHE A 50 6.36 10.25 -11.28
C PHE A 50 5.47 10.33 -10.04
N VAL A 51 4.15 10.16 -10.18
CA VAL A 51 3.25 10.10 -9.03
C VAL A 51 3.58 8.87 -8.19
N VAL A 52 3.96 9.12 -6.93
CA VAL A 52 4.24 8.07 -5.95
C VAL A 52 3.03 7.88 -5.05
N SER A 53 2.45 6.68 -5.10
CA SER A 53 1.30 6.25 -4.30
C SER A 53 1.69 5.22 -3.25
N VAL A 54 2.91 4.67 -3.32
CA VAL A 54 3.45 3.81 -2.28
C VAL A 54 3.68 4.58 -0.98
N ASP A 55 3.16 4.03 0.11
CA ASP A 55 3.37 4.54 1.45
C ASP A 55 4.82 4.35 1.92
N ARG A 56 5.27 5.26 2.78
CA ARG A 56 6.60 5.16 3.40
C ARG A 56 6.68 3.95 4.32
N VAL A 57 7.73 3.17 4.13
CA VAL A 57 8.11 2.10 5.06
C VAL A 57 8.82 2.76 6.25
N TYR A 58 8.07 3.33 7.21
CA TYR A 58 8.62 3.85 8.46
C TYR A 58 8.23 3.00 9.65
N ASP A 59 9.22 2.78 10.52
CA ASP A 59 9.17 1.83 11.62
C ASP A 59 10.05 2.38 12.75
N GLU A 60 9.60 3.39 13.50
CA GLU A 60 10.47 3.97 14.56
C GLU A 60 9.78 4.45 15.86
N MET A 61 8.47 4.31 16.07
CA MET A 61 7.80 4.96 17.23
C MET A 61 6.87 4.07 18.07
N SER A 62 7.20 2.78 18.30
CA SER A 62 6.53 1.98 19.34
C SER A 62 7.46 0.90 19.91
N ASP A 63 7.07 0.24 21.01
CA ASP A 63 7.79 -0.92 21.59
C ASP A 63 8.01 -2.08 20.59
N GLN A 64 7.34 -2.04 19.43
CA GLN A 64 7.59 -2.90 18.28
C GLN A 64 8.87 -2.53 17.50
N GLY A 65 9.57 -1.45 17.86
CA GLY A 65 10.74 -0.89 17.16
C GLY A 65 11.92 -1.86 16.97
N LYS A 66 12.11 -2.82 17.88
CA LYS A 66 13.12 -3.88 17.71
C LYS A 66 12.68 -4.95 16.71
N THR A 67 11.44 -5.43 16.80
CA THR A 67 10.85 -6.37 15.82
C THR A 67 10.74 -5.73 14.43
N ALA A 68 10.46 -4.43 14.39
CA ALA A 68 10.48 -3.56 13.22
C ALA A 68 11.85 -3.48 12.53
N LEU A 69 12.93 -3.26 13.29
CA LEU A 69 14.31 -3.27 12.81
C LEU A 69 14.73 -4.66 12.29
N GLU A 70 14.31 -5.73 12.95
CA GLU A 70 14.53 -7.12 12.50
C GLU A 70 13.77 -7.40 11.19
N ASN A 71 12.52 -6.92 11.08
CA ASN A 71 11.73 -6.95 9.86
C ASN A 71 12.36 -6.08 8.75
N GLN A 72 12.99 -4.95 9.07
CA GLN A 72 13.69 -4.12 8.09
C GLN A 72 14.89 -4.84 7.46
N ARG A 73 15.65 -5.62 8.24
CA ARG A 73 16.74 -6.45 7.68
C ARG A 73 16.20 -7.54 6.75
N ALA A 74 15.12 -8.21 7.15
CA ALA A 74 14.45 -9.20 6.30
C ALA A 74 13.99 -8.58 4.98
N ARG A 75 13.46 -7.35 5.01
CA ARG A 75 12.98 -6.57 3.85
C ARG A 75 14.05 -5.82 3.07
N SER A 76 15.30 -5.81 3.54
CA SER A 76 16.39 -5.08 2.90
C SER A 76 16.77 -5.75 1.57
N LEU A 77 16.74 -4.95 0.51
CA LEU A 77 17.18 -5.31 -0.83
C LEU A 77 18.41 -4.46 -1.17
N SER A 78 19.47 -5.11 -1.65
CA SER A 78 20.65 -4.43 -2.15
C SER A 78 20.92 -4.88 -3.57
N PHE A 79 21.13 -3.92 -4.47
CA PHE A 79 21.45 -4.19 -5.86
C PHE A 79 22.48 -3.20 -6.38
N VAL A 80 23.18 -3.56 -7.46
CA VAL A 80 24.19 -2.73 -8.11
C VAL A 80 23.57 -2.08 -9.33
N GLN A 81 23.72 -0.76 -9.48
CA GLN A 81 23.14 -0.02 -10.60
C GLN A 81 24.12 0.99 -11.20
N GLU A 82 23.92 1.32 -12.48
CA GLU A 82 24.67 2.39 -13.15
C GLU A 82 24.42 3.72 -12.43
N MET A 83 25.51 4.44 -12.11
CA MET A 83 25.46 5.70 -11.36
C MET A 83 24.56 6.73 -12.03
N GLU A 84 24.67 6.85 -13.37
CA GLU A 84 23.87 7.78 -14.17
C GLU A 84 22.36 7.53 -14.04
N LEU A 85 21.92 6.27 -13.97
CA LEU A 85 20.50 5.97 -13.74
C LEU A 85 20.06 6.44 -12.35
N ILE A 86 20.91 6.25 -11.34
CA ILE A 86 20.57 6.65 -9.97
C ILE A 86 20.61 8.16 -9.80
N ASP A 87 21.55 8.85 -10.46
CA ASP A 87 21.61 10.31 -10.48
C ASP A 87 20.33 10.87 -11.13
N ASN A 88 19.87 10.29 -12.25
CA ASN A 88 18.60 10.68 -12.87
C ASN A 88 17.40 10.46 -11.94
N VAL A 89 17.35 9.33 -11.23
CA VAL A 89 16.31 9.08 -10.22
C VAL A 89 16.39 10.12 -9.09
N ASP A 90 17.60 10.43 -8.61
CA ASP A 90 17.83 11.42 -7.55
C ASP A 90 17.35 12.81 -7.96
N ASP A 91 17.63 13.22 -9.19
CA ASP A 91 17.17 14.49 -9.75
C ASP A 91 15.64 14.54 -9.79
N ILE A 92 14.98 13.50 -10.34
CA ILE A 92 13.51 13.40 -10.37
C ILE A 92 12.91 13.49 -8.96
N VAL A 93 13.45 12.73 -8.00
CA VAL A 93 12.86 12.66 -6.65
C VAL A 93 13.22 13.84 -5.75
N SER A 94 14.25 14.62 -6.11
CA SER A 94 14.60 15.87 -5.43
C SER A 94 13.50 16.92 -5.57
N GLU A 95 12.73 16.85 -6.65
CA GLU A 95 11.63 17.77 -6.95
C GLU A 95 10.30 17.36 -6.27
N LEU A 96 10.13 16.07 -5.93
CA LEU A 96 8.85 15.53 -5.47
C LEU A 96 8.50 15.89 -4.02
N ARG A 97 9.48 16.02 -3.09
CA ARG A 97 9.22 16.36 -1.66
C ARG A 97 10.45 16.99 -0.98
N LYS A 98 10.24 17.93 -0.03
CA LYS A 98 11.27 18.49 0.88
C LYS A 98 11.76 17.50 1.96
N SER A 99 12.07 16.27 1.56
CA SER A 99 12.60 15.21 2.43
C SER A 99 13.91 14.66 1.90
N ASP A 100 14.61 13.85 2.71
CA ASP A 100 15.87 13.21 2.33
C ASP A 100 15.75 12.47 0.99
N VAL A 101 16.64 12.79 0.06
CA VAL A 101 16.71 12.20 -1.30
C VAL A 101 16.76 10.67 -1.24
N LYS A 102 17.45 10.09 -0.26
CA LYS A 102 17.52 8.62 -0.10
C LYS A 102 16.16 8.01 0.19
N ILE A 103 15.35 8.69 1.00
CA ILE A 103 14.00 8.23 1.35
C ILE A 103 13.10 8.33 0.11
N ASN A 104 13.16 9.45 -0.60
CA ASN A 104 12.38 9.62 -1.82
C ASN A 104 12.80 8.63 -2.92
N ARG A 105 14.10 8.33 -3.05
CA ARG A 105 14.61 7.27 -3.94
C ARG A 105 14.07 5.91 -3.57
N SER A 106 14.07 5.56 -2.27
CA SER A 106 13.52 4.28 -1.81
C SER A 106 12.03 4.16 -2.14
N LEU A 107 11.26 5.23 -1.98
CA LEU A 107 9.85 5.28 -2.38
C LEU A 107 9.68 5.13 -3.88
N PHE A 108 10.48 5.84 -4.67
CA PHE A 108 10.43 5.79 -6.13
C PHE A 108 10.76 4.39 -6.66
N ILE A 109 11.77 3.73 -6.11
CA ILE A 109 12.10 2.33 -6.45
C ILE A 109 10.92 1.41 -6.12
N GLN A 110 10.27 1.59 -4.98
CA GLN A 110 9.11 0.78 -4.61
C GLN A 110 7.91 1.04 -5.51
N GLU A 111 7.69 2.29 -5.92
CA GLU A 111 6.66 2.64 -6.90
C GLU A 111 6.94 1.99 -8.26
N ALA A 112 8.19 1.98 -8.72
CA ALA A 112 8.58 1.27 -9.93
C ALA A 112 8.31 -0.24 -9.82
N ILE A 113 8.62 -0.85 -8.67
CA ILE A 113 8.30 -2.26 -8.40
C ILE A 113 6.79 -2.47 -8.46
N ARG A 114 5.99 -1.65 -7.77
CA ARG A 114 4.52 -1.72 -7.75
C ARG A 114 3.93 -1.65 -9.16
N ARG A 115 4.41 -0.73 -9.99
CA ARG A 115 3.85 -0.48 -11.32
C ARG A 115 4.27 -1.54 -12.35
N TYR A 116 5.54 -1.95 -12.34
CA TYR A 116 6.13 -2.70 -13.46
C TYR A 116 6.53 -4.13 -13.12
N LEU A 117 6.77 -4.47 -11.85
CA LEU A 117 7.19 -5.82 -11.46
C LEU A 117 6.08 -6.58 -10.72
N GLU A 118 5.37 -5.94 -9.78
CA GLU A 118 4.30 -6.61 -9.03
C GLU A 118 3.22 -7.23 -9.93
N PRO A 119 2.72 -6.59 -11.00
CA PRO A 119 1.72 -7.22 -11.86
C PRO A 119 2.24 -8.48 -12.57
N ILE A 120 3.53 -8.52 -12.89
CA ILE A 120 4.20 -9.68 -13.47
C ILE A 120 4.28 -10.79 -12.41
N LEU A 121 4.74 -10.45 -11.21
CA LEU A 121 4.86 -11.40 -10.10
C LEU A 121 3.51 -12.03 -9.73
N ILE A 122 2.43 -11.25 -9.75
CA ILE A 122 1.07 -11.75 -9.49
C ILE A 122 0.62 -12.66 -10.64
N ARG A 123 0.71 -12.18 -11.89
CA ARG A 123 0.27 -12.92 -13.07
C ARG A 123 0.96 -14.28 -13.21
N GLU A 124 2.22 -14.36 -12.81
CA GLU A 124 3.04 -15.57 -12.91
C GLU A 124 3.07 -16.40 -11.62
N GLY A 125 2.28 -16.02 -10.61
CA GLY A 125 2.06 -16.81 -9.40
C GLY A 125 3.20 -16.76 -8.37
N TYR A 126 4.08 -15.77 -8.45
CA TYR A 126 5.09 -15.47 -7.43
C TYR A 126 4.52 -14.66 -6.25
N LEU A 127 3.42 -13.93 -6.51
CA LEU A 127 2.58 -13.28 -5.51
C LEU A 127 1.13 -13.71 -5.73
N SER A 128 0.38 -13.90 -4.65
CA SER A 128 -1.06 -14.20 -4.72
C SER A 128 -1.93 -12.95 -4.88
N GLU A 129 -1.48 -11.82 -4.35
CA GLU A 129 -2.17 -10.52 -4.32
C GLU A 129 -1.16 -9.37 -4.27
N SER A 130 -1.65 -8.12 -4.34
CA SER A 130 -0.80 -6.93 -4.20
C SER A 130 -0.29 -6.78 -2.76
N VAL A 131 1.01 -6.57 -2.64
CA VAL A 131 1.68 -6.26 -1.38
C VAL A 131 1.63 -4.76 -1.07
N PHE A 132 1.45 -3.89 -2.07
CA PHE A 132 1.43 -2.44 -1.90
C PHE A 132 0.03 -1.93 -1.52
N LYS A 133 -0.35 -2.20 -0.27
CA LYS A 133 -1.63 -1.81 0.29
C LYS A 133 -1.66 -0.29 0.58
N SER A 134 -2.52 0.46 -0.12
CA SER A 134 -2.64 1.92 0.03
C SER A 134 -3.55 2.29 1.20
N LYS A 135 -2.98 2.90 2.26
CA LYS A 135 -3.75 3.32 3.45
C LYS A 135 -4.76 4.41 3.13
N ASP A 136 -4.44 5.28 2.19
CA ASP A 136 -5.36 6.30 1.69
C ASP A 136 -6.61 5.69 1.06
N ASN A 137 -6.45 4.70 0.17
CA ASN A 137 -7.58 3.98 -0.42
C ASN A 137 -8.35 3.22 0.66
N ALA A 138 -7.65 2.57 1.58
CA ALA A 138 -8.25 1.86 2.70
C ALA A 138 -9.14 2.75 3.58
N VAL A 139 -8.70 3.97 3.88
CA VAL A 139 -9.51 4.93 4.65
C VAL A 139 -10.67 5.50 3.83
N LYS A 140 -10.51 5.74 2.53
CA LYS A 140 -11.63 6.14 1.65
C LYS A 140 -12.69 5.05 1.59
N ASN A 141 -12.27 3.81 1.39
CA ASN A 141 -13.14 2.63 1.31
C ASN A 141 -13.82 2.36 2.65
N LEU A 142 -13.12 2.55 3.77
CA LEU A 142 -13.74 2.50 5.11
C LEU A 142 -14.85 3.55 5.30
N LYS A 143 -14.64 4.79 4.82
CA LYS A 143 -15.68 5.85 4.87
C LYS A 143 -16.87 5.53 3.97
N PHE A 144 -16.60 4.95 2.81
CA PHE A 144 -17.64 4.47 1.91
C PHE A 144 -18.46 3.38 2.62
N LEU A 145 -17.82 2.34 3.14
CA LEU A 145 -18.49 1.27 3.88
C LEU A 145 -19.33 1.82 5.04
N ARG A 146 -18.77 2.74 5.83
CA ARG A 146 -19.49 3.42 6.91
C ARG A 146 -20.80 4.05 6.40
N THR A 147 -20.73 4.73 5.26
CA THR A 147 -21.88 5.40 4.65
C THR A 147 -22.88 4.40 4.10
N ALA A 148 -22.40 3.34 3.43
CA ALA A 148 -23.23 2.24 2.92
C ALA A 148 -24.00 1.54 4.03
N LEU A 149 -23.38 1.33 5.19
CA LEU A 149 -24.02 0.76 6.39
C LEU A 149 -24.97 1.74 7.11
N GLY A 150 -25.23 2.92 6.54
CA GLY A 150 -26.19 3.90 7.07
C GLY A 150 -25.64 4.82 8.17
N TYR A 151 -24.34 4.79 8.45
CA TYR A 151 -23.74 5.63 9.49
C TYR A 151 -23.24 6.97 8.92
N THR A 152 -24.05 8.02 9.05
CA THR A 152 -23.70 9.38 8.62
C THR A 152 -22.61 10.04 9.48
N SER A 153 -22.36 9.53 10.69
CA SER A 153 -21.38 10.05 11.64
C SER A 153 -20.27 9.04 11.92
N ALA A 154 -19.02 9.50 11.84
CA ALA A 154 -17.84 8.73 12.26
C ALA A 154 -17.96 8.28 13.74
N LYS A 155 -18.61 9.08 14.59
CA LYS A 155 -18.78 8.78 16.01
C LYS A 155 -19.75 7.63 16.25
N SER A 156 -20.85 7.56 15.50
CA SER A 156 -21.80 6.46 15.64
C SER A 156 -21.22 5.16 15.08
N PHE A 157 -20.51 5.22 13.96
CA PHE A 157 -19.80 4.05 13.43
C PHE A 157 -18.76 3.51 14.41
N HIS A 158 -17.91 4.39 14.95
CA HIS A 158 -16.93 4.06 15.99
C HIS A 158 -17.58 3.38 17.22
N ALA A 159 -18.71 3.92 17.69
CA ALA A 159 -19.44 3.37 18.83
C ALA A 159 -19.98 1.95 18.60
N ASN A 160 -20.33 1.60 17.35
CA ASN A 160 -20.94 0.31 17.03
C ASN A 160 -19.92 -0.77 16.67
N TYR A 161 -18.84 -0.43 15.94
CA TYR A 161 -17.91 -1.42 15.41
C TYR A 161 -16.54 -1.45 16.08
N LEU A 162 -16.17 -0.40 16.84
CA LEU A 162 -14.85 -0.32 17.47
C LEU A 162 -14.91 -0.44 18.99
N LYS A 163 -16.06 -0.85 19.52
CA LYS A 163 -16.28 -1.18 20.92
C LYS A 163 -15.88 -2.64 21.17
N SER A 164 -14.94 -2.86 22.08
CA SER A 164 -14.70 -4.16 22.69
C SER A 164 -15.86 -4.47 23.63
N GLY A 165 -16.36 -5.71 23.62
CA GLY A 165 -17.61 -6.11 24.29
C GLY A 165 -17.77 -5.70 25.77
N THR A 166 -16.68 -5.33 26.46
CA THR A 166 -16.66 -4.83 27.85
C THR A 166 -16.37 -3.33 27.92
N ASP A 167 -17.30 -2.45 27.50
CA ASP A 167 -17.25 -0.96 27.61
C ASP A 167 -15.96 -0.22 27.20
N GLU A 168 -14.96 -0.95 26.71
CA GLU A 168 -13.67 -0.47 26.26
C GLU A 168 -13.70 -0.36 24.74
N TYR A 169 -12.83 0.49 24.19
CA TYR A 169 -12.70 0.65 22.76
C TYR A 169 -11.35 0.12 22.29
N TYR A 170 -11.32 -0.55 21.14
CA TYR A 170 -10.06 -0.99 20.55
C TYR A 170 -9.16 0.20 20.16
N ILE A 171 -9.78 1.34 19.86
CA ILE A 171 -9.14 2.62 19.52
C ILE A 171 -10.02 3.76 20.04
N SER A 172 -9.43 4.83 20.56
CA SER A 172 -10.23 5.99 21.01
C SER A 172 -10.86 6.73 19.82
N TYR A 173 -12.03 7.37 20.03
CA TYR A 173 -12.67 8.15 18.97
C TYR A 173 -11.76 9.25 18.38
N PRO A 174 -10.98 10.03 19.16
CA PRO A 174 -10.06 11.02 18.60
C PRO A 174 -9.02 10.41 17.64
N GLN A 175 -8.48 9.23 17.97
CA GLN A 175 -7.53 8.52 17.12
C GLN A 175 -8.20 8.02 15.82
N TYR A 176 -9.40 7.43 15.93
CA TYR A 176 -10.19 7.02 14.77
C TYR A 176 -10.53 8.20 13.85
N ALA A 177 -11.01 9.32 14.42
CA ALA A 177 -11.35 10.51 13.66
C ALA A 177 -10.12 11.18 13.03
N TYR A 178 -8.95 11.11 13.67
CA TYR A 178 -7.68 11.55 13.08
C TYR A 178 -7.30 10.68 11.89
N MET A 179 -7.38 9.36 12.04
CA MET A 179 -7.14 8.39 10.97
C MET A 179 -8.06 8.63 9.77
N GLU A 180 -9.37 8.76 9.97
CA GLU A 180 -10.29 9.08 8.87
C GLU A 180 -9.90 10.39 8.16
N ARG A 181 -9.41 11.41 8.87
CA ARG A 181 -9.08 12.71 8.26
C ARG A 181 -7.74 12.75 7.54
N LYS A 182 -6.76 11.97 8.01
CA LYS A 182 -5.35 12.08 7.58
C LYS A 182 -4.81 10.82 6.91
N SER A 183 -5.57 9.72 6.95
CA SER A 183 -5.12 8.39 6.55
C SER A 183 -3.86 7.93 7.29
N GLU A 184 -3.68 8.42 8.52
CA GLU A 184 -2.52 8.17 9.36
C GLU A 184 -2.91 7.38 10.62
N GLY A 185 -1.93 6.74 11.25
CA GLY A 185 -2.13 5.89 12.42
C GLY A 185 -2.24 4.41 12.05
N ASN A 186 -2.85 3.62 12.93
CA ASN A 186 -2.93 2.16 12.76
C ASN A 186 -4.19 1.77 11.95
N VAL A 187 -4.20 2.19 10.68
CA VAL A 187 -5.28 1.91 9.71
C VAL A 187 -5.53 0.41 9.60
N ASP A 188 -4.47 -0.38 9.50
CA ASP A 188 -4.54 -1.84 9.30
C ASP A 188 -5.28 -2.52 10.46
N ARG A 189 -4.99 -2.13 11.72
CA ARG A 189 -5.71 -2.66 12.89
C ARG A 189 -7.20 -2.31 12.87
N VAL A 190 -7.56 -1.09 12.44
CA VAL A 190 -8.97 -0.71 12.35
C VAL A 190 -9.66 -1.54 11.28
N ILE A 191 -9.02 -1.71 10.12
CA ILE A 191 -9.54 -2.56 9.05
C ILE A 191 -9.73 -4.00 9.53
N ASP A 192 -8.77 -4.59 10.23
CA ASP A 192 -8.90 -5.96 10.77
C ASP A 192 -10.16 -6.08 11.65
N ILE A 193 -10.37 -5.15 12.58
CA ILE A 193 -11.54 -5.17 13.49
C ILE A 193 -12.86 -5.02 12.71
N ILE A 194 -12.91 -4.08 11.76
CA ILE A 194 -14.11 -3.84 10.95
C ILE A 194 -14.39 -5.03 10.03
N SER A 195 -13.35 -5.59 9.42
CA SER A 195 -13.41 -6.77 8.55
C SER A 195 -14.04 -7.95 9.29
N ASP A 196 -13.56 -8.24 10.49
CA ASP A 196 -14.10 -9.31 11.34
C ASP A 196 -15.56 -9.03 11.76
N SER A 197 -15.89 -7.77 12.05
CA SER A 197 -17.22 -7.40 12.55
C SER A 197 -18.29 -7.38 11.45
N VAL A 198 -17.92 -7.03 10.22
CA VAL A 198 -18.84 -6.88 9.08
C VAL A 198 -18.80 -8.10 8.16
N GLY A 199 -17.80 -8.97 8.29
CA GLY A 199 -17.61 -10.14 7.42
C GLY A 199 -17.09 -9.77 6.03
N ILE A 200 -16.27 -8.73 5.95
CA ILE A 200 -15.60 -8.31 4.71
C ILE A 200 -14.15 -8.74 4.78
N GLU A 201 -13.61 -9.38 3.74
CA GLU A 201 -12.18 -9.68 3.72
C GLU A 201 -11.36 -8.38 3.64
N LYS A 202 -10.35 -8.28 4.51
CA LYS A 202 -9.56 -7.05 4.70
C LYS A 202 -8.83 -6.57 3.45
N GLU A 203 -8.48 -7.48 2.54
CA GLU A 203 -7.73 -7.18 1.33
C GLU A 203 -8.50 -6.23 0.39
N PHE A 204 -9.83 -6.36 0.35
CA PHE A 204 -10.68 -5.51 -0.49
C PHE A 204 -10.65 -4.05 -0.08
N PHE A 205 -10.41 -3.73 1.20
CA PHE A 205 -10.33 -2.32 1.62
C PHE A 205 -9.22 -1.57 0.88
N TYR A 206 -8.18 -2.23 0.41
CA TYR A 206 -7.05 -1.57 -0.25
C TYR A 206 -7.20 -1.42 -1.77
N LEU A 207 -8.30 -1.92 -2.35
CA LEU A 207 -8.62 -1.73 -3.77
C LEU A 207 -8.88 -0.26 -4.13
N ASP A 208 -8.91 0.02 -5.43
CA ASP A 208 -9.44 1.29 -5.89
C ASP A 208 -10.91 1.44 -5.50
N SER A 209 -11.35 2.66 -5.21
CA SER A 209 -12.66 2.90 -4.60
C SER A 209 -13.85 2.42 -5.44
N ASN A 210 -13.71 2.42 -6.77
CA ASN A 210 -14.75 1.90 -7.67
C ASN A 210 -14.88 0.37 -7.55
N GLU A 211 -13.75 -0.35 -7.52
CA GLU A 211 -13.74 -1.82 -7.37
C GLU A 211 -14.25 -2.23 -5.99
N PHE A 212 -13.91 -1.47 -4.95
CA PHE A 212 -14.44 -1.69 -3.62
C PHE A 212 -15.95 -1.45 -3.54
N GLU A 213 -16.46 -0.40 -4.19
CA GLU A 213 -17.90 -0.12 -4.25
C GLU A 213 -18.67 -1.25 -4.96
N GLU A 214 -18.16 -1.76 -6.08
CA GLU A 214 -18.73 -2.93 -6.77
C GLU A 214 -18.75 -4.17 -5.87
N TYR A 215 -17.65 -4.42 -5.16
CA TYR A 215 -17.54 -5.53 -4.22
C TYR A 215 -18.56 -5.42 -3.07
N ILE A 216 -18.69 -4.24 -2.44
CA ILE A 216 -19.69 -4.01 -1.40
C ILE A 216 -21.10 -4.14 -1.95
N GLY A 217 -21.35 -3.66 -3.17
CA GLY A 217 -22.63 -3.84 -3.87
C GLY A 217 -22.99 -5.32 -4.09
N SER A 218 -21.99 -6.17 -4.34
CA SER A 218 -22.20 -7.62 -4.49
C SER A 218 -22.55 -8.32 -3.18
N LEU A 219 -22.02 -7.85 -2.05
CA LEU A 219 -22.27 -8.42 -0.72
C LEU A 219 -23.56 -7.91 -0.10
N PHE A 220 -23.92 -6.66 -0.38
CA PHE A 220 -25.07 -5.99 0.20
C PHE A 220 -25.95 -5.37 -0.91
N PRO A 221 -26.53 -6.19 -1.81
CA PRO A 221 -27.30 -5.69 -2.95
C PRO A 221 -28.45 -4.78 -2.52
N ASP A 222 -29.08 -5.08 -1.39
CA ASP A 222 -30.21 -4.32 -0.84
C ASP A 222 -29.83 -2.89 -0.38
N LEU A 223 -28.53 -2.60 -0.17
CA LEU A 223 -28.07 -1.25 0.17
C LEU A 223 -28.07 -0.29 -1.04
N PHE A 224 -28.12 -0.82 -2.26
CA PHE A 224 -28.01 -0.04 -3.50
C PHE A 224 -29.28 -0.07 -4.37
N VAL A 225 -30.29 -0.85 -4.00
CA VAL A 225 -31.60 -0.87 -4.68
C VAL A 225 -32.51 0.19 -4.05
N SER A 226 -32.33 1.47 -4.42
CA SER A 226 -33.34 2.50 -4.10
C SER A 226 -33.40 3.67 -5.08
N GLU A 227 -33.49 3.44 -6.40
CA GLU A 227 -34.00 4.46 -7.34
C GLU A 227 -34.96 3.91 -8.42
N GLY A 228 -35.52 2.71 -8.25
CA GLY A 228 -36.31 2.04 -9.30
C GLY A 228 -37.83 2.02 -9.15
N GLU A 229 -38.39 2.04 -7.93
CA GLU A 229 -39.82 1.74 -7.74
C GLU A 229 -40.57 2.85 -7.00
N LYS A 230 -40.81 3.97 -7.69
CA LYS A 230 -42.07 4.70 -7.50
C LYS A 230 -43.13 4.01 -8.36
N ILE A 231 -43.71 2.93 -7.86
CA ILE A 231 -44.95 2.41 -8.41
C ILE A 231 -46.08 3.35 -7.94
N ILE A 232 -46.64 4.07 -8.90
CA ILE A 232 -47.90 4.80 -8.80
C ILE A 232 -48.98 3.81 -8.34
N LYS A 233 -49.57 4.04 -7.17
CA LYS A 233 -51.01 3.89 -6.91
C LYS A 233 -51.47 4.90 -5.87
#